data_AF-A0A545TCI4-F1
#
_entry.id   AF-A0A545TCI4-F1
#
_cell.length_a   1.000
_cell.length_b   1.000
_cell.length_c   1.000
_cell.angle_alpha   90.00
_cell.angle_beta   90.00
_cell.angle_gamma   90.00
#
_symmetry.space_group_name_H-M   'P 1'
#
loop_
_entity.id
_entity.type
_entity.pdbx_description
1 polymer ?
#
loop_
_entity_poly.entity_id
_entity_poly.type
_entity_poly.pdbx_seq_one_letter_code
_entity_poly.pdbx_strand_id
1 'polypeptide(L)' 'MFGLFKSNPTKKLRKEYDALLEKAMHAQRKGDIALYSELTAESEKLWEQIEAAEKAGA' A
#
# COMPACT_ATOMS: atom_id res chain seq x y z
N MET A 1 -16.44 5.08 27.87
CA MET A 1 -15.09 4.92 27.28
C MET A 1 -15.03 3.65 26.40
N PHE A 2 -15.71 3.59 25.26
CA PHE A 2 -15.64 2.46 24.31
C PHE A 2 -15.76 2.96 22.86
N GLY A 3 -14.73 3.68 22.39
CA GLY A 3 -14.64 4.19 21.02
C GLY A 3 -13.56 3.51 20.17
N LEU A 4 -13.10 2.32 20.54
CA LEU A 4 -11.81 1.75 20.08
C LEU A 4 -11.87 0.81 18.86
N PHE A 5 -12.99 0.71 18.15
CA PHE A 5 -13.07 -0.16 16.96
C PHE A 5 -13.83 0.45 15.79
N LYS A 6 -13.47 1.68 15.38
CA LYS A 6 -13.60 1.99 13.96
C LYS A 6 -12.51 1.22 13.23
N SER A 7 -12.79 -0.02 12.82
CA SER A 7 -11.90 -0.77 11.94
C SER A 7 -11.82 0.01 10.64
N ASN A 8 -10.72 0.72 10.41
CA ASN A 8 -10.48 1.33 9.12
C ASN A 8 -10.32 0.17 8.11
N PRO A 9 -11.29 -0.04 7.18
CA PRO A 9 -11.32 -1.22 6.33
C PRO A 9 -10.06 -1.34 5.45
N THR A 10 -9.40 -0.21 5.18
CA THR A 10 -8.17 -0.15 4.37
C THR A 10 -6.89 -0.26 5.17
N LYS A 11 -6.95 -0.39 6.50
CA LYS A 11 -5.74 -0.44 7.36
C LYS A 11 -4.77 -1.55 6.96
N LYS A 12 -5.29 -2.72 6.57
CA LYS A 12 -4.45 -3.85 6.10
C LYS A 12 -3.79 -3.53 4.77
N LEU A 13 -4.57 -3.04 3.81
CA LEU A 13 -4.09 -2.65 2.47
C LEU A 13 -3.02 -1.56 2.56
N ARG A 14 -3.20 -0.55 3.41
CA ARG A 14 -2.21 0.51 3.65
C ARG A 14 -0.89 -0.04 4.19
N LYS A 15 -0.94 -1.01 5.10
CA LYS A 15 0.28 -1.66 5.63
C LYS A 15 1.01 -2.45 4.54
N GLU A 16 0.27 -3.14 3.67
CA GLU A 16 0.85 -3.86 2.53
C GLU A 16 1.46 -2.90 1.51
N TYR A 17 0.80 -1.77 1.25
CA TYR A 17 1.31 -0.70 0.39
C TYR A 17 2.63 -0.13 0.91
N ASP A 18 2.70 0.20 2.21
CA ASP A 18 3.92 0.70 2.84
C ASP A 18 5.08 -0.31 2.72
N ALA A 19 4.78 -1.60 2.89
CA ALA A 19 5.78 -2.66 2.74
C ALA A 19 6.28 -2.81 1.29
N LEU A 20 5.41 -2.64 0.30
CA LEU A 20 5.82 -2.64 -1.11
C LEU A 20 6.70 -1.42 -1.44
N LEU A 21 6.36 -0.24 -0.93
CA LEU A 21 7.18 0.96 -1.10
C LEU A 21 8.56 0.81 -0.45
N GLU A 22 8.64 0.23 0.75
CA GLU A 22 9.91 -0.03 1.43
C GLU A 22 10.79 -0.97 0.59
N LYS A 23 10.21 -2.06 0.08
CA LYS A 23 10.92 -3.00 -0.83
C LYS A 23 11.37 -2.30 -2.10
N ALA A 24 10.51 -1.48 -2.71
CA ALA A 24 10.82 -0.73 -3.92
C ALA A 24 12.00 0.23 -3.67
N MET A 25 12.00 0.94 -2.54
CA MET A 25 13.12 1.79 -2.14
C MET A 25 14.43 1.00 -2.00
N HIS A 26 14.38 -0.19 -1.41
CA HIS A 26 15.57 -1.05 -1.32
C HIS A 26 16.04 -1.55 -2.70
N ALA A 27 15.13 -1.93 -3.59
CA ALA A 27 15.45 -2.32 -4.96
C ALA A 27 16.11 -1.16 -5.73
N GLN A 28 15.53 0.04 -5.65
CA GLN A 28 16.09 1.25 -6.24
C GLN A 28 17.49 1.56 -5.70
N ARG A 29 17.69 1.52 -4.37
CA ARG A 29 19.01 1.75 -3.74
C ARG A 29 20.07 0.72 -4.15
N LYS A 30 19.64 -0.50 -4.47
CA LYS A 30 20.53 -1.56 -4.98
C LYS A 30 20.76 -1.48 -6.49
N GLY A 31 20.07 -0.59 -7.20
CA GLY A 31 20.13 -0.48 -8.66
C GLY A 31 19.33 -1.56 -9.40
N ASP A 32 18.46 -2.29 -8.71
CA ASP A 32 17.58 -3.28 -9.32
C ASP A 32 16.33 -2.61 -9.89
N ILE A 33 16.48 -2.06 -11.10
CA ILE A 33 15.44 -1.26 -11.75
C ILE A 33 14.24 -2.12 -12.16
N ALA A 34 14.46 -3.36 -12.60
CA ALA A 34 13.38 -4.26 -13.00
C ALA A 34 12.46 -4.56 -11.80
N LEU A 35 13.06 -4.95 -10.67
CA LEU A 35 12.31 -5.20 -9.44
C LEU A 35 11.66 -3.93 -8.90
N TYR A 36 12.36 -2.79 -8.96
CA TYR A 36 11.78 -1.51 -8.56
C TYR A 36 10.53 -1.15 -9.36
N SER A 37 10.56 -1.32 -10.69
CA SER A 37 9.41 -1.07 -11.56
C SER A 37 8.25 -2.01 -11.25
N GLU A 38 8.52 -3.30 -11.02
CA GLU A 38 7.50 -4.27 -10.65
C GLU A 38 6.83 -3.91 -9.32
N LEU A 39 7.62 -3.66 -8.27
CA LEU A 39 7.12 -3.33 -6.94
C LEU A 39 6.33 -2.02 -6.93
N THR A 40 6.77 -1.03 -7.72
CA THR A 40 6.06 0.24 -7.86
C THR A 40 4.72 0.05 -8.56
N ALA A 41 4.65 -0.74 -9.62
CA ALA A 41 3.39 -1.06 -10.29
C ALA A 41 2.43 -1.86 -9.39
N GLU A 42 2.95 -2.73 -8.52
CA GLU A 42 2.15 -3.42 -7.50
C GLU A 42 1.61 -2.46 -6.44
N SER A 43 2.45 -1.53 -5.95
CA SER A 43 2.05 -0.46 -5.05
C SER A 43 0.91 0.39 -5.64
N GLU A 44 1.00 0.79 -6.91
CA GLU A 44 -0.03 1.59 -7.59
C GLU A 44 -1.37 0.84 -7.66
N LYS A 45 -1.36 -0.44 -8.06
CA LYS A 45 -2.57 -1.28 -8.07
C LYS A 45 -3.21 -1.40 -6.69
N LEU A 46 -2.39 -1.52 -5.65
CA LEU A 46 -2.88 -1.60 -4.28
C LEU A 46 -3.44 -0.26 -3.79
N TRP A 47 -2.85 0.85 -4.24
CA TRP A 47 -3.37 2.19 -3.98
C TRP A 47 -4.76 2.40 -4.59
N GLU A 48 -4.97 1.98 -5.83
CA GLU A 48 -6.30 2.02 -6.46
C GLU A 48 -7.35 1.25 -5.66
N GLN A 49 -6.99 0.09 -5.09
CA GLN A 49 -7.88 -0.68 -4.23
C GLN A 49 -8.18 0.04 -2.91
N ILE A 50 -7.19 0.70 -2.31
CA ILE A 50 -7.36 1.53 -1.11
C ILE A 50 -8.33 2.67 -1.41
N GLU A 51 -8.13 3.40 -2.51
CA GLU A 51 -9.00 4.51 -2.89
C GLU A 51 -10.43 4.04 -3.18
N ALA A 52 -10.60 2.92 -3.87
CA ALA A 52 -11.91 2.34 -4.14
C ALA A 52 -12.64 1.95 -2.85
N ALA A 53 -11.94 1.31 -1.91
CA ALA A 53 -12.49 0.91 -0.62
C ALA A 53 -12.82 2.11 0.28
N GLU A 54 -12.02 3.17 0.24
CA GLU A 54 -12.30 4.41 0.99
C GLU A 54 -13.48 5.19 0.40
N LYS A 55 -13.60 5.24 -0.93
CA LYS A 55 -14.77 5.83 -1.61
C LYS A 55 -16.05 5.03 -1.36
N ALA A 56 -15.97 3.70 -1.29
CA ALA A 56 -17.13 2.86 -1.03
C ALA A 56 -17.59 2.87 0.44
N GLY A 57 -16.71 3.26 1.37
CA GLY A 57 -16.99 3.37 2.80
C GLY A 57 -17.32 4.79 3.29
N ALA A 58 -17.31 5.79 2.41
CA ALA A 58 -17.65 7.19 2.65
C ALA A 58 -19.11 7.49 2.27
#